data_AF-A0A072TQR6-F1
#
_entry.id   AF-A0A072TQR6-F1
#
_cell.length_a   1.000
_cell.length_b   1.000
_cell.length_c   1.000
_cell.angle_alpha   90.00
_cell.angle_beta   90.00
_cell.angle_gamma   90.00
#
_symmetry.space_group_name_H-M   'P 1'
#
loop_
_entity.id
_entity.type
_entity.pdbx_description
1 polymer ?
#
loop_
_entity_poly.entity_id
_entity_poly.type
_entity_poly.pdbx_seq_one_letter_code
_entity_poly.pdbx_strand_id
1 'polypeptide(L)'
;MSISVEVVVALAAVLVALIHFLQVLVWRPKSLRAKLHRQGIHGPSPHFYLGNIQEMKTLLHQQQQLSLKHKEEKEDICDTISHSWTSSLFPHIQKWRSQYG
;
A
#
# COMPACT_ATOMS: atom_id res chain seq x y z
N MET A 1 46.09 9.98 17.76
CA MET A 1 45.74 9.37 16.45
C MET A 1 44.58 8.37 16.54
N SER A 2 44.36 7.68 17.66
CA SER A 2 43.30 6.65 17.80
C SER A 2 41.86 7.19 17.73
N ILE A 3 41.57 8.35 18.33
CA ILE A 3 40.20 8.90 18.35
C ILE A 3 39.72 9.29 16.94
N SER A 4 40.61 9.90 16.13
CA SER A 4 40.27 10.29 14.76
C SER A 4 39.94 9.08 13.88
N VAL A 5 40.66 7.96 14.03
CA VAL A 5 40.38 6.75 13.25
C VAL A 5 39.09 6.07 13.70
N GLU A 6 38.80 6.02 15.00
CA GLU A 6 37.54 5.47 15.52
C GLU A 6 36.32 6.25 15.02
N VAL A 7 36.39 7.59 15.02
CA VAL A 7 35.31 8.45 14.49
C VAL A 7 35.09 8.21 13.00
N VAL A 8 36.17 8.10 12.22
CA VAL A 8 36.07 7.82 10.77
C VAL A 8 35.44 6.45 10.53
N VAL A 9 35.83 5.43 11.28
CA VAL A 9 35.26 4.07 11.19
C VAL A 9 33.77 4.08 11.55
N ALA A 10 33.39 4.77 12.62
CA ALA A 10 31.98 4.89 13.03
C ALA A 10 31.14 5.59 11.95
N LEU A 11 31.64 6.69 11.37
CA LEU A 11 30.95 7.40 10.29
C LEU A 11 30.80 6.52 9.04
N ALA A 12 31.84 5.77 8.66
CA ALA A 12 31.78 4.84 7.55
C ALA A 12 30.74 3.73 7.79
N ALA A 13 30.69 3.18 9.00
CA ALA A 13 29.69 2.16 9.35
C ALA A 13 28.25 2.71 9.27
N VAL A 14 28.02 3.93 9.76
CA VAL A 14 26.71 4.61 9.65
C VAL A 14 26.35 4.84 8.18
N LEU A 15 27.29 5.30 7.35
CA LEU A 15 27.05 5.51 5.93
C LEU A 15 26.67 4.20 5.22
N VAL A 16 27.40 3.11 5.47
CA VAL A 16 27.09 1.79 4.91
C VAL A 16 25.70 1.32 5.36
N ALA A 17 25.35 1.51 6.63
CA ALA A 17 24.03 1.17 7.15
C ALA A 17 22.92 1.98 6.47
N LEU A 18 23.11 3.27 6.24
CA LEU A 18 22.17 4.14 5.53
C LEU A 18 22.00 3.70 4.07
N ILE A 19 23.09 3.38 3.37
CA ILE A 19 23.05 2.87 1.99
C ILE A 19 22.27 1.55 1.93
N HIS A 20 22.55 0.62 2.84
CA HIS A 20 21.82 -0.65 2.93
C HIS A 20 20.33 -0.41 3.21
N PHE A 21 20.01 0.50 4.12
CA PHE A 21 18.63 0.86 4.45
C PHE A 21 17.88 1.38 3.22
N LEU A 22 18.48 2.32 2.46
CA LEU A 22 17.92 2.83 1.21
C LEU A 22 17.76 1.74 0.15
N GLN A 23 18.72 0.83 0.04
CA GLN A 23 18.65 -0.28 -0.91
C GLN A 23 17.47 -1.21 -0.59
N VAL A 24 17.26 -1.54 0.68
CA VAL A 24 16.17 -2.42 1.10
C VAL A 24 14.80 -1.75 1.01
N LEU A 25 14.67 -0.50 1.49
CA LEU A 25 13.38 0.19 1.56
C LEU A 25 12.96 0.87 0.26
N VAL A 26 13.90 1.25 -0.60
CA VAL A 26 13.58 1.99 -1.83
C VAL A 26 13.90 1.15 -3.06
N TRP A 27 15.11 0.61 -3.17
CA TRP A 27 15.56 -0.01 -4.41
C TRP A 27 14.90 -1.36 -4.68
N ARG A 28 14.85 -2.26 -3.68
CA ARG A 28 14.20 -3.57 -3.80
C ARG A 28 12.72 -3.46 -4.20
N PRO A 29 11.86 -2.68 -3.52
CA PRO A 29 10.45 -2.58 -3.91
C PRO A 29 10.27 -1.92 -5.28
N LYS A 30 11.08 -0.92 -5.64
CA LYS A 30 11.06 -0.33 -7.01
C LYS A 30 11.42 -1.35 -8.08
N SER A 31 12.44 -2.18 -7.83
CA SER A 31 12.85 -3.24 -8.76
C SER A 31 11.75 -4.29 -8.94
N LEU A 32 11.12 -4.74 -7.85
CA LEU A 32 10.00 -5.68 -7.91
C LEU A 32 8.81 -5.09 -8.67
N ARG A 33 8.46 -3.83 -8.40
CA ARG A 33 7.41 -3.11 -9.13
C ARG A 33 7.72 -3.01 -10.62
N ALA A 34 8.96 -2.69 -11.00
CA ALA A 34 9.38 -2.63 -12.39
C ALA A 34 9.26 -3.99 -13.09
N LYS A 35 9.55 -5.10 -12.40
CA LYS A 35 9.34 -6.46 -12.94
C LYS A 35 7.87 -6.76 -13.19
N LEU A 36 6.98 -6.45 -12.24
CA LEU A 36 5.54 -6.62 -12.40
C LEU A 36 5.00 -5.79 -13.57
N HIS A 37 5.43 -4.53 -13.68
CA HIS A 37 5.01 -3.65 -14.76
C HIS A 37 5.45 -4.18 -16.15
N ARG A 38 6.65 -4.77 -16.24
CA ARG A 38 7.11 -5.42 -17.48
C ARG A 38 6.29 -6.65 -17.86
N GLN A 39 5.65 -7.30 -16.90
CA GLN A 39 4.73 -8.42 -17.12
C GLN A 39 3.31 -7.95 -17.47
N GLY A 40 3.09 -6.63 -17.61
CA GLY A 40 1.76 -6.05 -17.85
C GLY A 40 0.91 -5.92 -16.58
N ILE A 41 1.46 -6.25 -15.40
CA ILE A 41 0.77 -6.06 -14.11
C ILE A 41 0.95 -4.62 -13.67
N HIS A 42 -0.01 -3.79 -14.06
CA HIS A 42 -0.07 -2.38 -13.69
C HIS A 42 -0.74 -2.21 -12.32
N GLY A 43 -0.58 -1.05 -11.72
CA GLY A 43 -1.18 -0.76 -10.43
C GLY A 43 -0.92 0.66 -9.94
N PRO A 44 -1.60 1.07 -8.87
CA PRO A 44 -1.50 2.42 -8.31
C PRO A 44 -0.06 2.79 -7.96
N SER A 45 0.34 4.03 -8.26
CA SER A 45 1.65 4.56 -7.87
C SER A 45 1.72 4.72 -6.35
N PRO A 46 2.78 4.23 -5.68
CA PRO A 46 2.91 4.39 -4.23
C PRO A 46 3.11 5.85 -3.85
N HIS A 47 2.41 6.31 -2.81
CA HIS A 47 2.68 7.61 -2.19
C HIS A 47 3.86 7.53 -1.23
N PHE A 48 4.48 8.69 -0.95
CA PHE A 48 5.62 8.78 -0.04
C PHE A 48 5.25 8.34 1.39
N TYR A 49 6.19 7.68 2.06
CA TYR A 49 6.09 7.12 3.43
C TYR A 49 5.10 5.95 3.65
N LEU A 50 3.81 6.09 3.31
CA LEU A 50 2.79 5.05 3.58
C LEU A 50 2.34 4.25 2.35
N GLY A 51 2.88 4.54 1.17
CA GLY A 51 2.44 3.88 -0.06
C GLY A 51 0.95 4.12 -0.29
N ASN A 52 0.19 3.04 -0.56
CA ASN A 52 -1.24 3.13 -0.87
C ASN A 52 -2.14 2.87 0.33
N ILE A 53 -1.58 2.70 1.54
CA ILE A 53 -2.34 2.38 2.75
C ILE A 53 -3.36 3.49 3.06
N GLN A 54 -2.98 4.75 2.88
CA GLN A 54 -3.89 5.86 3.12
C GLN A 54 -5.07 5.83 2.15
N GLU A 55 -4.83 5.60 0.86
CA GLU A 55 -5.89 5.44 -0.13
C GLU A 55 -6.82 4.26 0.22
N MET A 56 -6.24 3.12 0.63
CA MET A 56 -7.01 1.94 1.04
C MET A 56 -7.94 2.25 2.22
N LYS A 57 -7.44 2.96 3.24
CA LYS A 57 -8.23 3.36 4.42
C LYS A 57 -9.35 4.32 4.05
N THR A 58 -9.06 5.32 3.21
CA THR A 58 -10.06 6.28 2.73
C THR A 58 -11.18 5.57 1.97
N LEU A 59 -10.84 4.65 1.06
CA LEU A 59 -11.83 3.88 0.31
C LEU A 59 -12.66 2.96 1.21
N LEU A 60 -12.03 2.36 2.23
CA LEU A 60 -12.74 1.54 3.20
C LEU A 60 -13.75 2.35 4.02
N HIS A 61 -13.34 3.51 4.53
CA HIS A 61 -14.25 4.39 5.28
C HIS A 61 -15.41 4.89 4.41
N GLN A 62 -15.12 5.28 3.17
CA GLN A 62 -16.16 5.71 2.22
C GLN A 62 -17.17 4.59 1.95
N GLN A 63 -16.71 3.35 1.74
CA GLN A 63 -17.59 2.20 1.52
C GLN A 63 -18.44 1.88 2.74
N GLN A 64 -17.90 2.00 3.95
CA GLN A 64 -18.63 1.79 5.19
C GLN A 64 -19.75 2.83 5.37
N GLN A 65 -19.48 4.10 5.07
CA GLN A 65 -20.49 5.17 5.12
C GLN A 65 -21.63 4.93 4.13
N LEU A 66 -21.33 4.49 2.90
CA LEU A 66 -22.34 4.14 1.91
C LEU A 66 -23.19 2.95 2.36
N SER A 67 -22.58 1.95 2.99
CA SER A 67 -23.29 0.75 3.48
C SER A 67 -24.24 1.07 4.63
N LEU A 68 -23.89 2.03 5.50
CA LEU A 68 -24.78 2.51 6.57
C LEU A 68 -26.00 3.24 6.01
N LYS A 69 -25.80 4.16 5.05
CA LYS A 69 -26.91 4.86 4.36
C LYS A 69 -27.87 3.90 3.66
N HIS A 70 -27.33 2.88 2.99
CA HIS A 70 -28.14 1.89 2.27
C HIS A 70 -28.96 0.99 3.20
N LYS A 71 -28.52 0.82 4.46
CA LYS A 71 -29.22 0.04 5.48
C LYS A 71 -30.37 0.82 6.11
N GLU A 72 -30.23 2.14 6.24
CA GLU A 72 -31.32 3.03 6.68
C GLU A 72 -32.47 3.12 5.65
N GLU A 73 -32.17 2.93 4.36
CA GLU A 73 -33.17 2.99 3.28
C GLU A 73 -33.83 1.62 2.97
N LYS A 74 -33.21 0.51 3.40
CA LYS A 74 -33.69 -0.86 3.19
C LYS A 74 -33.83 -1.62 4.50
N GLU A 75 -34.85 -1.27 5.29
CA GLU A 75 -35.22 -2.04 6.48
C GLU A 75 -35.88 -3.40 6.16
N ASP A 76 -36.17 -3.72 4.89
CA ASP A 76 -37.01 -4.87 4.55
C ASP A 76 -36.51 -5.66 3.33
N ILE A 77 -35.32 -6.28 3.38
CA ILE A 77 -35.00 -7.38 2.44
C ILE A 77 -34.18 -8.49 3.13
N CYS A 78 -34.82 -9.64 3.22
CA CYS A 78 -34.39 -11.00 3.53
C CYS A 78 -32.90 -11.35 3.21
N ASP A 79 -32.29 -12.12 4.11
CA ASP A 79 -30.92 -12.67 4.10
C ASP A 79 -30.55 -13.46 2.82
N THR A 80 -30.33 -12.75 1.72
CA THR A 80 -29.63 -13.30 0.56
C THR A 80 -28.14 -13.12 0.80
N ILE A 81 -27.41 -14.23 0.96
CA ILE A 81 -25.94 -14.21 1.04
C ILE A 81 -25.41 -13.57 -0.25
N SER A 82 -25.09 -12.27 -0.18
CA SER A 82 -24.55 -11.56 -1.33
C SER A 82 -23.09 -11.95 -1.52
N HIS A 83 -22.76 -12.48 -2.69
CA HIS A 83 -21.37 -12.73 -3.09
C HIS A 83 -20.54 -11.44 -3.27
N SER A 84 -21.13 -10.26 -3.05
CA SER A 84 -20.46 -8.95 -3.10
C SER A 84 -19.66 -8.59 -1.84
N TRP A 85 -19.39 -9.53 -0.93
CA TRP A 85 -18.62 -9.26 0.30
C TRP A 85 -17.22 -8.68 0.01
N THR A 86 -16.62 -9.04 -1.12
CA THR A 86 -15.29 -8.57 -1.53
C THR A 86 -15.24 -7.06 -1.74
N SER A 87 -16.32 -6.44 -2.23
CA SER A 87 -16.39 -4.99 -2.39
C SER A 87 -16.54 -4.27 -1.05
N SER A 88 -17.08 -4.94 -0.03
CA SER A 88 -17.21 -4.42 1.34
C SER A 88 -15.87 -4.46 2.08
N LEU A 89 -15.16 -5.59 2.03
CA LEU A 89 -13.88 -5.75 2.74
C LEU A 89 -12.69 -5.15 2.00
N PHE A 90 -12.69 -5.19 0.66
CA PHE A 90 -11.57 -4.78 -0.18
C PHE A 90 -11.99 -3.84 -1.32
N PRO A 91 -12.60 -2.68 -1.01
CA PRO A 91 -13.07 -1.74 -2.04
C PRO A 91 -11.95 -1.24 -2.97
N HIS A 92 -10.73 -1.13 -2.44
CA HIS A 92 -9.55 -0.73 -3.19
C HIS A 92 -9.17 -1.75 -4.29
N ILE A 93 -9.31 -3.06 -4.04
CA ILE A 93 -9.01 -4.10 -5.06
C ILE A 93 -10.00 -3.97 -6.22
N GLN A 94 -11.27 -3.74 -5.92
CA GLN A 94 -12.29 -3.57 -6.95
C GLN A 94 -12.03 -2.32 -7.81
N LYS A 95 -11.67 -1.20 -7.17
CA LYS A 95 -11.27 0.02 -7.86
C LYS A 95 -10.05 -0.20 -8.75
N TRP A 96 -8.99 -0.81 -8.22
CA TRP A 96 -7.75 -1.03 -8.98
C TRP A 96 -7.93 -2.03 -10.12
N ARG A 97 -8.72 -3.09 -9.93
CA ARG A 97 -9.08 -4.02 -11.01
C ARG A 97 -9.76 -3.28 -12.18
N SER A 98 -10.72 -2.41 -11.86
CA SER A 98 -11.41 -1.60 -12.88
C SER A 98 -10.45 -0.66 -13.63
N GLN A 99 -9.42 -0.15 -12.95
CA GLN A 99 -8.48 0.82 -13.53
C GLN A 99 -7.30 0.17 -14.28
N TYR A 100 -6.84 -0.99 -13.83
CA TYR A 100 -5.57 -1.58 -14.29
C TYR A 100 -5.73 -2.96 -14.94
N GLY A 101 -6.92 -3.58 -14.87
CA GLY A 101 -7.21 -4.91 -15.41
C GLY A 101 -7.15 -6.04 -14.39
#